data_AF-A0A6J4QPH0-F1
#
_entry.id   AF-A0A6J4QPH0-F1
#
_cell.length_a   1.000
_cell.length_b   1.000
_cell.length_c   1.000
_cell.angle_alpha   90.00
_cell.angle_beta   90.00
_cell.angle_gamma   90.00
#
_symmetry.space_group_name_H-M   'P 1'
#
loop_
_entity.id
_entity.type
_entity.pdbx_description
1 polymer ?
#
loop_
_entity_poly.entity_id
_entity_poly.type
_entity_poly.pdbx_seq_one_letter_code
_entity_poly.pdbx_strand_id
1 'polypeptide(L)'
;MVFKRLRGIFGGQAAPTEPAPPLYGLDAAETDRIGTEDDPLRDFEAAMQRNEEAERAEQNGDPQRAVDLYEKSVAEGFVGSHPYERLASIYERRRDHAEALRVCEAFLQLAASGTMPRGAQRRADRKTPEMQARAERHRRQT
;
A
#
# COMPACT_ATOMS: atom_id res chain seq x y z
N MET A 1 1.04 15.20 -30.69
CA MET A 1 0.74 14.04 -31.56
C MET A 1 1.76 12.92 -31.31
N VAL A 2 1.56 12.08 -30.29
CA VAL A 2 2.26 10.77 -30.13
C VAL A 2 1.30 9.78 -29.42
N PHE A 3 0.06 9.69 -29.91
CA PHE A 3 -0.92 8.66 -29.53
C PHE A 3 -1.18 7.77 -30.75
N LYS A 4 -0.23 6.89 -31.09
CA LYS A 4 -0.42 5.74 -31.99
C LYS A 4 0.91 5.04 -32.21
N ARG A 5 1.18 3.99 -31.43
CA ARG A 5 1.94 2.78 -31.81
C ARG A 5 2.18 1.96 -30.55
N LEU A 6 1.21 1.10 -30.22
CA LEU A 6 1.36 -0.20 -29.54
C LEU A 6 -0.03 -0.85 -29.43
N ARG A 7 -0.80 -0.83 -30.52
CA ARG A 7 -2.17 -1.38 -30.61
C ARG A 7 -2.23 -2.57 -31.56
N GLY A 8 -1.27 -3.49 -31.49
CA GLY A 8 -1.17 -4.54 -32.51
C GLY A 8 -0.27 -5.74 -32.22
N ILE A 9 -0.15 -6.20 -30.97
CA ILE A 9 0.60 -7.45 -30.69
C ILE A 9 -0.24 -8.54 -29.98
N PHE A 10 -1.36 -8.22 -29.33
CA PHE A 10 -2.24 -9.25 -28.77
C PHE A 10 -3.66 -9.06 -29.27
N GLY A 11 -4.06 -9.90 -30.22
CA GLY A 11 -5.42 -9.98 -30.72
C GLY A 11 -6.39 -10.51 -29.67
N GLY A 12 -7.63 -10.03 -29.77
CA GLY A 12 -8.82 -10.75 -29.32
C GLY A 12 -9.03 -10.86 -27.82
N GLN A 13 -9.74 -9.88 -27.25
CA GLN A 13 -10.99 -10.17 -26.54
C GLN A 13 -11.81 -8.88 -26.50
N ALA A 14 -13.14 -9.01 -26.62
CA ALA A 14 -14.06 -7.90 -26.37
C ALA A 14 -13.66 -7.19 -25.07
N ALA A 15 -13.68 -5.86 -25.08
CA ALA A 15 -13.54 -5.08 -23.86
C ALA A 15 -14.51 -5.66 -22.82
N PRO A 16 -14.08 -5.93 -21.57
CA PRO A 16 -15.03 -6.34 -20.55
C PRO A 16 -16.09 -5.24 -20.44
N THR A 17 -17.35 -5.59 -20.69
CA THR A 17 -18.54 -4.75 -20.49
C THR A 17 -18.89 -4.59 -19.01
N GLU A 18 -17.92 -4.78 -18.12
CA GLU A 18 -18.03 -4.51 -16.70
C GLU A 18 -16.97 -3.46 -16.38
N PRO A 19 -17.32 -2.34 -15.69
CA PRO A 19 -16.29 -1.44 -15.18
C PRO A 19 -15.33 -2.29 -14.35
N ALA A 20 -14.02 -2.10 -14.56
CA ALA A 20 -13.01 -2.79 -13.78
C ALA A 20 -13.40 -2.69 -12.30
N PRO A 21 -13.39 -3.81 -11.53
CA PRO A 21 -13.79 -3.77 -10.14
C PRO A 21 -12.97 -2.65 -9.46
N PRO A 22 -13.62 -1.76 -8.70
CA PRO A 22 -12.94 -0.58 -8.18
C PRO A 22 -11.67 -1.01 -7.47
N LEU A 23 -10.58 -0.28 -7.72
CA LEU A 23 -9.34 -0.46 -6.97
C LEU A 23 -9.72 -0.45 -5.49
N TYR A 24 -9.33 -1.51 -4.77
CA TYR A 24 -9.65 -1.70 -3.35
C TYR A 24 -11.11 -1.99 -2.98
N GLY A 25 -11.99 -2.39 -3.91
CA GLY A 25 -13.27 -3.01 -3.58
C GLY A 25 -14.20 -2.12 -2.75
N LEU A 26 -14.30 -0.86 -3.18
CA LEU A 26 -15.21 0.16 -2.65
C LEU A 26 -16.67 -0.29 -2.80
N ASP A 27 -17.52 0.09 -1.84
CA ASP A 27 -18.97 -0.05 -1.95
C ASP A 27 -19.63 1.12 -2.71
N ALA A 28 -20.95 1.07 -2.87
CA ALA A 28 -21.69 2.10 -3.60
C ALA A 28 -21.53 3.49 -2.96
N ALA A 29 -21.62 3.58 -1.63
CA ALA A 29 -21.52 4.86 -0.91
C ALA A 29 -20.08 5.41 -0.91
N GLU A 30 -19.07 4.56 -0.98
CA GLU A 30 -17.67 4.95 -1.18
C GLU A 30 -17.42 5.42 -2.62
N THR A 31 -18.04 4.77 -3.61
CA THR A 31 -17.91 5.13 -5.03
C THR A 31 -18.57 6.49 -5.32
N ASP A 32 -19.70 6.77 -4.69
CA ASP A 32 -20.42 8.04 -4.85
C ASP A 32 -19.65 9.25 -4.29
N ARG A 33 -18.66 9.02 -3.42
CA ARG A 33 -17.80 10.06 -2.85
C ARG A 33 -16.56 10.37 -3.69
N ILE A 34 -16.29 9.61 -4.76
CA ILE A 34 -15.14 9.87 -5.64
C ILE A 34 -15.27 11.27 -6.28
N GLY A 35 -14.19 12.04 -6.27
CA GLY A 35 -14.15 13.42 -6.75
C GLY A 35 -14.71 14.47 -5.77
N THR A 36 -15.12 14.08 -4.56
CA THR A 36 -15.53 15.00 -3.50
C THR A 36 -14.39 15.28 -2.51
N GLU A 37 -14.63 16.14 -1.51
CA GLU A 37 -13.66 16.36 -0.42
C GLU A 37 -13.41 15.07 0.40
N ASP A 38 -14.41 14.18 0.47
CA ASP A 38 -14.36 12.89 1.17
C ASP A 38 -14.00 11.72 0.24
N ASP A 39 -13.33 12.00 -0.89
CA ASP A 39 -12.94 10.98 -1.86
C ASP A 39 -11.99 9.96 -1.19
N PRO A 40 -12.42 8.68 -1.06
CA PRO A 40 -11.60 7.63 -0.44
C PRO A 40 -10.32 7.30 -1.22
N LEU A 41 -10.21 7.76 -2.47
CA LEU A 41 -9.05 7.63 -3.34
C LEU A 41 -8.31 8.95 -3.54
N ARG A 42 -8.66 10.02 -2.81
CA ARG A 42 -7.91 11.28 -2.86
C ARG A 42 -6.45 11.02 -2.50
N ASP A 43 -5.53 11.53 -3.32
CA ASP A 43 -4.09 11.34 -3.19
C ASP A 43 -3.60 9.87 -3.27
N PHE A 44 -4.51 8.91 -3.50
CA PHE A 44 -4.21 7.48 -3.52
C PHE A 44 -3.28 7.12 -4.69
N GLU A 45 -3.48 7.71 -5.86
CA GLU A 45 -2.62 7.50 -7.03
C GLU A 45 -1.19 8.00 -6.77
N ALA A 46 -1.04 9.18 -6.15
CA ALA A 46 0.26 9.71 -5.77
C ALA A 46 0.95 8.82 -4.72
N ALA A 47 0.19 8.29 -3.74
CA ALA A 47 0.71 7.35 -2.76
C ALA A 47 1.13 6.01 -3.38
N MET A 48 0.36 5.50 -4.35
CA MET A 48 0.71 4.31 -5.14
C MET A 48 2.00 4.52 -5.92
N GLN A 49 2.09 5.62 -6.68
CA GLN A 49 3.29 5.94 -7.45
C GLN A 49 4.53 6.03 -6.55
N ARG A 50 4.38 6.65 -5.38
CA ARG A 50 5.46 6.74 -4.38
C ARG A 50 5.92 5.37 -3.87
N ASN A 51 5.01 4.42 -3.67
CA ASN A 51 5.36 3.05 -3.30
C ASN A 51 6.05 2.29 -4.44
N GLU A 52 5.61 2.48 -5.68
CA GLU A 52 6.29 1.91 -6.85
C GLU A 52 7.71 2.48 -7.03
N GLU A 53 7.88 3.79 -6.78
CA GLU A 53 9.19 4.44 -6.78
C GLU A 53 10.10 3.90 -5.67
N ALA A 54 9.54 3.61 -4.49
CA ALA A 54 10.28 2.99 -3.39
C ALA A 54 10.74 1.57 -3.75
N GLU A 55 9.87 0.78 -4.37
CA GLU A 55 10.21 -0.57 -4.84
C GLU A 55 11.31 -0.53 -5.92
N ARG A 56 11.20 0.39 -6.89
CA ARG A 56 12.26 0.60 -7.88
C ARG A 56 13.58 1.03 -7.24
N ALA A 57 13.54 1.88 -6.21
CA ALA A 57 14.74 2.28 -5.47
C ALA A 57 15.39 1.08 -4.77
N GLU A 58 14.62 0.18 -4.14
CA GLU A 58 15.15 -1.07 -3.59
C GLU A 58 15.82 -1.93 -4.68
N GLN A 59 15.15 -2.10 -5.83
CA GLN A 59 15.64 -2.93 -6.94
C GLN A 59 16.92 -2.36 -7.57
N ASN A 60 17.06 -1.03 -7.59
CA ASN A 60 18.22 -0.34 -8.14
C ASN A 60 19.39 -0.19 -7.15
N GLY A 61 19.26 -0.75 -5.94
CA GLY A 61 20.32 -0.70 -4.94
C GLY A 61 20.42 0.64 -4.18
N ASP A 62 19.33 1.41 -4.13
CA ASP A 62 19.21 2.63 -3.31
C ASP A 62 18.24 2.39 -2.12
N PRO A 63 18.68 1.65 -1.09
CA PRO A 63 17.82 1.29 0.03
C PRO A 63 17.50 2.50 0.93
N GLN A 64 18.24 3.60 0.88
CA GLN A 64 17.94 4.76 1.70
C GLN A 64 16.78 5.56 1.10
N ARG A 65 16.81 5.79 -0.22
CA ARG A 65 15.66 6.40 -0.92
C ARG A 65 14.38 5.58 -0.75
N ALA A 66 14.49 4.25 -0.81
CA ALA A 66 13.34 3.37 -0.55
C ALA A 66 12.77 3.56 0.86
N VAL A 67 13.63 3.64 1.88
CA VAL A 67 13.21 3.91 3.26
C VAL A 67 12.48 5.23 3.35
N ASP A 68 13.03 6.32 2.81
CA ASP A 68 12.42 7.65 2.90
C ASP A 68 11.02 7.68 2.25
N LEU A 69 10.85 7.01 1.12
CA LEU A 69 9.56 6.94 0.41
C LEU A 69 8.54 6.07 1.15
N TYR A 70 8.96 4.93 1.72
CA TYR A 70 8.08 4.08 2.52
C TYR A 70 7.73 4.71 3.88
N GLU A 71 8.66 5.41 4.53
CA GLU A 71 8.37 6.15 5.76
C GLU A 71 7.28 7.19 5.54
N LYS A 72 7.36 7.90 4.41
CA LYS A 72 6.28 8.80 4.01
C LYS A 72 4.95 8.06 3.82
N SER A 73 4.95 6.80 3.36
CA SER A 73 3.71 6.01 3.19
C SER A 73 3.10 5.65 4.52
N VAL A 74 3.95 5.26 5.46
CA VAL A 74 3.55 4.91 6.81
C VAL A 74 3.00 6.14 7.53
N ALA A 75 3.69 7.28 7.43
CA ALA A 75 3.27 8.53 8.04
C ALA A 75 1.94 9.07 7.48
N GLU A 76 1.69 8.89 6.18
CA GLU A 76 0.43 9.27 5.53
C GLU A 76 -0.69 8.22 5.71
N GLY A 77 -0.42 7.10 6.38
CA GLY A 77 -1.44 6.07 6.65
C GLY A 77 -1.91 5.33 5.40
N PHE A 78 -0.99 5.03 4.46
CA PHE A 78 -1.34 4.35 3.23
C PHE A 78 -2.08 3.02 3.48
N VAL A 79 -3.24 2.83 2.85
CA VAL A 79 -4.14 1.71 3.20
C VAL A 79 -3.66 0.33 2.73
N GLY A 80 -2.64 0.25 1.88
CA GLY A 80 -2.02 -1.00 1.47
C GLY A 80 -0.93 -1.47 2.43
N SER A 81 -0.84 -2.79 2.68
CA SER A 81 0.14 -3.36 3.61
C SER A 81 1.59 -3.36 3.09
N HIS A 82 1.78 -3.30 1.76
CA HIS A 82 3.08 -3.45 1.12
C HIS A 82 4.19 -2.53 1.69
N PRO A 83 4.02 -1.19 1.79
CA PRO A 83 5.07 -0.33 2.36
C PRO A 83 5.46 -0.71 3.78
N TYR A 84 4.51 -1.08 4.64
CA TYR A 84 4.78 -1.52 6.00
C TYR A 84 5.61 -2.81 6.02
N GLU A 85 5.23 -3.79 5.18
CA GLU A 85 5.93 -5.07 5.08
C GLU A 85 7.37 -4.90 4.57
N ARG A 86 7.57 -4.05 3.56
CA ARG A 86 8.89 -3.77 2.97
C ARG A 86 9.78 -3.00 3.94
N LEU A 87 9.27 -1.92 4.52
CA LEU A 87 10.01 -1.07 5.44
C LEU A 87 10.42 -1.83 6.72
N ALA A 88 9.52 -2.61 7.32
CA ALA A 88 9.88 -3.47 8.44
C ALA A 88 10.98 -4.47 8.05
N SER A 89 10.95 -5.01 6.83
CA SER A 89 12.01 -5.91 6.34
C SER A 89 13.34 -5.20 6.15
N ILE A 90 13.35 -3.93 5.74
CA ILE A 90 14.58 -3.14 5.64
C ILE A 90 15.17 -2.93 7.03
N TYR A 91 14.37 -2.52 8.01
CA TYR A 91 14.81 -2.33 9.39
C TYR A 91 15.32 -3.62 10.04
N GLU A 92 14.64 -4.74 9.82
CA GLU A 92 15.12 -6.08 10.24
C GLU A 92 16.52 -6.40 9.69
N ARG A 93 16.76 -6.15 8.40
CA ARG A 93 18.08 -6.37 7.79
C ARG A 93 19.15 -5.47 8.38
N ARG A 94 18.77 -4.27 8.84
CA ARG A 94 19.63 -3.33 9.57
C ARG A 94 19.80 -3.66 11.06
N ARG A 95 19.15 -4.74 11.56
CA ARG A 95 19.08 -5.11 12.99
C ARG A 95 18.40 -4.05 13.86
N ASP A 96 17.62 -3.17 13.25
CA ASP A 96 16.84 -2.16 13.96
C ASP A 96 15.45 -2.71 14.29
N HIS A 97 15.37 -3.51 15.35
CA HIS A 97 14.13 -4.17 15.74
C HIS A 97 13.09 -3.19 16.32
N ALA A 98 13.54 -2.07 16.87
CA ALA A 98 12.66 -1.02 17.40
C ALA A 98 11.89 -0.34 16.26
N GLU A 99 12.58 0.05 15.18
CA GLU A 99 11.91 0.65 14.01
C GLU A 99 11.04 -0.36 13.27
N ALA A 100 11.49 -1.61 13.14
CA ALA A 100 10.65 -2.67 12.57
C ALA A 100 9.35 -2.88 13.38
N LEU A 101 9.42 -2.82 14.72
CA LEU A 101 8.25 -2.87 15.59
C LEU A 101 7.32 -1.68 15.35
N ARG A 102 7.85 -0.45 15.36
CA ARG A 102 7.06 0.78 15.15
C ARG A 102 6.26 0.71 13.86
N VAL A 103 6.88 0.25 12.77
CA VAL A 103 6.21 0.11 11.47
C VAL A 103 5.10 -0.94 11.51
N CYS A 104 5.33 -2.09 12.17
CA CYS A 104 4.29 -3.10 12.33
C CYS A 104 3.11 -2.57 13.16
N GLU A 105 3.39 -1.83 14.23
CA GLU A 105 2.37 -1.23 15.09
C GLU A 105 1.58 -0.13 14.38
N ALA A 106 2.23 0.67 13.54
CA ALA A 106 1.56 1.66 12.70
C ALA A 106 0.53 1.02 11.76
N PHE A 107 0.86 -0.12 11.14
CA PHE A 107 -0.12 -0.86 10.33
C PHE A 107 -1.29 -1.37 11.17
N LEU A 108 -1.01 -1.94 12.35
CA LEU A 108 -2.05 -2.49 13.23
C LEU A 108 -2.99 -1.38 13.75
N GLN A 109 -2.45 -0.21 14.06
CA GLN A 109 -3.24 0.97 14.43
C GLN A 109 -4.13 1.43 13.29
N LEU A 110 -3.58 1.50 12.06
CA LEU A 110 -4.37 1.85 10.87
C LEU A 110 -5.50 0.84 10.63
N ALA A 111 -5.21 -0.46 10.70
CA ALA A 111 -6.20 -1.52 10.54
C ALA A 111 -7.29 -1.49 11.63
N ALA A 112 -6.98 -1.02 12.83
CA ALA A 112 -7.93 -0.89 13.94
C ALA A 112 -8.69 0.45 13.95
N SER A 113 -8.30 1.42 13.11
CA SER A 113 -8.82 2.79 13.15
C SER A 113 -10.28 2.93 12.72
N GLY A 114 -10.80 2.00 11.91
CA GLY A 114 -12.12 2.09 11.30
C GLY A 114 -12.24 3.15 10.20
N THR A 115 -11.13 3.78 9.78
CA THR A 115 -11.14 4.83 8.74
C THR A 115 -10.83 4.30 7.34
N MET A 116 -10.38 3.05 7.23
CA MET A 116 -10.02 2.45 5.94
C MET A 116 -11.28 2.16 5.09
N PRO A 117 -11.21 2.36 3.77
CA PRO A 117 -12.27 1.90 2.87
C PRO A 117 -12.50 0.39 2.99
N ARG A 118 -13.73 -0.08 2.81
CA ARG A 118 -14.13 -1.45 3.15
C ARG A 118 -13.27 -2.54 2.51
N GLY A 119 -12.96 -2.44 1.22
CA GLY A 119 -12.15 -3.47 0.59
C GLY A 119 -10.65 -3.35 0.90
N ALA A 120 -10.17 -2.18 1.34
CA ALA A 120 -8.86 -2.05 1.96
C ALA A 120 -8.85 -2.69 3.35
N GLN A 121 -9.88 -2.43 4.17
CA GLN A 121 -10.06 -3.06 5.48
C GLN A 121 -10.08 -4.60 5.37
N ARG A 122 -10.85 -5.18 4.44
CA ARG A 122 -10.86 -6.64 4.23
C ARG A 122 -9.48 -7.22 3.92
N ARG A 123 -8.64 -6.47 3.20
CA ARG A 123 -7.26 -6.89 2.90
C ARG A 123 -6.37 -6.73 4.12
N ALA A 124 -6.55 -5.64 4.87
CA ALA A 124 -5.86 -5.41 6.12
C ALA A 124 -6.16 -6.51 7.13
N ASP A 125 -7.43 -6.87 7.34
CA ASP A 125 -7.86 -7.94 8.26
C ASP A 125 -7.18 -9.28 7.96
N ARG A 126 -7.02 -9.63 6.68
CA ARG A 126 -6.30 -10.85 6.27
C ARG A 126 -4.81 -10.80 6.61
N LYS A 127 -4.21 -9.61 6.60
CA LYS A 127 -2.79 -9.39 6.88
C LYS A 127 -2.50 -9.16 8.37
N THR A 128 -3.50 -8.73 9.15
CA THR A 128 -3.38 -8.44 10.59
C THR A 128 -2.70 -9.56 11.39
N PRO A 129 -3.06 -10.85 11.25
CA PRO A 129 -2.41 -11.91 12.04
C PRO A 129 -0.91 -12.03 11.79
N GLU A 130 -0.47 -11.88 10.54
CA GLU A 130 0.94 -11.92 10.17
C GLU A 130 1.69 -10.72 10.76
N MET A 131 1.10 -9.52 10.68
CA MET A 131 1.70 -8.31 11.22
C MET A 131 1.76 -8.33 12.76
N GLN A 132 0.74 -8.87 13.43
CA GLN A 132 0.75 -9.10 14.88
C GLN A 132 1.88 -10.04 15.28
N ALA A 133 2.00 -11.19 14.61
CA ALA A 133 3.07 -12.14 14.87
C ALA A 133 4.45 -11.52 14.63
N ARG A 134 4.59 -10.64 13.62
CA ARG A 134 5.83 -9.90 13.35
C ARG A 134 6.17 -8.91 14.46
N ALA A 135 5.21 -8.09 14.87
CA ALA A 135 5.37 -7.16 15.99
C ALA A 135 5.78 -7.89 17.29
N GLU A 136 5.12 -9.00 17.63
CA GLU A 136 5.47 -9.80 18.81
C GLU A 136 6.90 -10.33 18.77
N ARG A 137 7.39 -10.76 17.59
CA ARG A 137 8.80 -11.16 17.46
C ARG A 137 9.74 -10.01 17.77
N HIS A 138 9.45 -8.79 17.33
CA HIS A 138 10.31 -7.63 17.59
C HIS A 138 10.25 -7.16 19.04
N ARG A 139 9.08 -7.23 19.69
CA ARG A 139 8.97 -6.94 21.14
C ARG A 139 9.84 -7.83 22.01
N ARG A 140 10.14 -9.06 21.56
CA ARG A 140 11.06 -9.98 22.27
C ARG A 140 12.54 -9.68 22.00
N GLN A 141 12.84 -8.83 21.02
CA GLN A 141 14.19 -8.50 20.54
C GLN A 141 14.59 -7.05 20.82
N THR A 142 13.69 -6.26 21.41
CA THR A 142 13.91 -4.88 21.86
C THR A 142 14.06 -4.87 23.37
#